data_AF-A0A3D4XS38-F1
#
_entry.id   AF-A0A3D4XS38-F1
#
_cell.length_a   1.000
_cell.length_b   1.000
_cell.length_c   1.000
_cell.angle_alpha   90.00
_cell.angle_beta   90.00
_cell.angle_gamma   90.00
#
_symmetry.space_group_name_H-M   'P 1'
#
loop_
_entity.id
_entity.type
_entity.pdbx_description
1 polymer ?
#
loop_
_entity_poly.entity_id
_entity_poly.type
_entity_poly.pdbx_seq_one_letter_code
_entity_poly.pdbx_strand_id
1 'polypeptide(L)'
;MGTRFYAHKFTFQGQVTVQRQTKMGYAGLFLWLFALQGHAQLLTARDMTVTMDRAQQTALLNSQLAEFDRLYGRTAALLKNLEMQTARQRQNLDKIHAEIKIINVELLKQNDELAGQIKTMYAMGNKERLKLLLNQENPILSSRMLAYYDYLNARRVSQLTSVTQSLQRLEALKAQNEKETAELERNV
;
A
#
# COMPACT_ATOMS: atom_id res chain seq x y z
N MET A 1 8.17 40.93 -115.29
CA MET A 1 8.39 39.76 -116.16
C MET A 1 7.71 38.59 -115.50
N GLY A 2 6.48 38.22 -115.89
CA GLY A 2 6.19 37.15 -116.86
C GLY A 2 6.23 35.80 -116.13
N THR A 3 5.20 34.98 -116.01
CA THR A 3 4.04 34.76 -116.88
C THR A 3 2.96 33.96 -116.13
N ARG A 4 1.71 34.25 -116.48
CA ARG A 4 0.45 33.62 -116.06
C ARG A 4 0.36 32.13 -116.45
N PHE A 5 -0.42 31.32 -115.73
CA PHE A 5 -1.31 30.32 -116.34
C PHE A 5 -2.53 29.99 -115.44
N TYR A 6 -3.66 29.77 -116.10
CA TYR A 6 -5.07 29.74 -115.68
C TYR A 6 -5.48 28.49 -114.85
N ALA A 7 -6.27 28.63 -113.77
CA ALA A 7 -7.75 28.57 -113.68
C ALA A 7 -8.40 27.19 -113.92
N HIS A 8 -9.11 26.67 -112.91
CA HIS A 8 -10.50 26.20 -113.08
C HIS A 8 -11.30 26.26 -111.77
N LYS A 9 -12.47 26.88 -111.88
CA LYS A 9 -13.50 27.11 -110.85
C LYS A 9 -14.24 25.80 -110.55
N PHE A 10 -14.81 25.69 -109.34
CA PHE A 10 -16.23 25.39 -109.18
C PHE A 10 -16.72 25.99 -107.86
N THR A 11 -17.83 26.74 -107.93
CA THR A 11 -18.47 27.45 -106.82
C THR A 11 -19.96 27.14 -106.89
N PHE A 12 -20.59 26.74 -105.78
CA PHE A 12 -22.04 26.79 -105.58
C PHE A 12 -22.30 26.79 -104.06
N GLN A 13 -22.41 27.98 -103.44
CA GLN A 13 -23.65 28.67 -103.03
C GLN A 13 -24.53 27.95 -102.00
N GLY A 14 -24.73 28.61 -100.85
CA GLY A 14 -25.74 28.27 -99.84
C GLY A 14 -25.44 28.86 -98.46
N GLN A 15 -25.77 30.14 -98.23
CA GLN A 15 -25.92 30.70 -96.87
C GLN A 15 -27.29 30.27 -96.32
N VAL A 16 -27.38 29.69 -95.11
CA VAL A 16 -28.49 29.90 -94.15
C VAL A 16 -27.99 29.64 -92.71
N THR A 17 -28.07 30.68 -91.89
CA THR A 17 -27.98 30.70 -90.41
C THR A 17 -29.07 29.89 -89.73
N VAL A 18 -28.77 29.07 -88.71
CA VAL A 18 -29.76 28.69 -87.68
C VAL A 18 -29.09 28.51 -86.31
N GLN A 19 -29.40 29.44 -85.40
CA GLN A 19 -29.28 29.25 -83.95
C GLN A 19 -29.94 27.93 -83.53
N ARG A 20 -29.22 27.07 -82.80
CA ARG A 20 -29.84 25.94 -82.08
C ARG A 20 -29.71 26.16 -80.59
N GLN A 21 -30.83 26.54 -79.97
CA GLN A 21 -31.07 26.35 -78.56
C GLN A 21 -30.82 24.89 -78.16
N THR A 22 -29.95 24.66 -77.19
CA THR A 22 -30.00 23.45 -76.37
C THR A 22 -30.89 23.76 -75.17
N LYS A 23 -32.18 23.45 -75.30
CA LYS A 23 -33.07 23.30 -74.15
C LYS A 23 -32.51 22.17 -73.28
N MET A 24 -31.94 22.52 -72.13
CA MET A 24 -31.57 21.54 -71.12
C MET A 24 -32.87 20.97 -70.55
N GLY A 25 -33.27 19.78 -71.00
CA GLY A 25 -34.48 19.13 -70.53
C GLY A 25 -34.41 18.81 -69.04
N TYR A 26 -35.54 18.90 -68.34
CA TYR A 26 -35.67 18.62 -66.90
C TYR A 26 -35.03 17.30 -66.46
N ALA A 27 -34.94 16.30 -67.34
CA ALA A 27 -34.28 15.01 -67.08
C ALA A 27 -32.76 15.13 -66.80
N GLY A 28 -32.05 16.03 -67.47
CA GLY A 28 -30.62 16.27 -67.24
C GLY A 28 -30.35 17.02 -65.94
N LEU A 29 -31.23 17.97 -65.59
CA LEU A 29 -31.23 18.64 -64.29
C LEU A 29 -31.55 17.65 -63.15
N PHE A 30 -32.48 16.72 -63.36
CA PHE A 30 -32.78 15.64 -62.39
C PHE A 30 -31.60 14.69 -62.20
N LEU A 31 -30.92 14.26 -63.26
CA LEU A 31 -29.72 13.42 -63.18
C LEU A 31 -28.57 14.14 -62.45
N TRP A 32 -28.37 15.42 -62.74
CA TRP A 32 -27.34 16.23 -62.07
C TRP A 32 -27.67 16.46 -60.59
N LEU A 33 -28.94 16.72 -60.26
CA LEU A 33 -29.41 16.87 -58.88
C LEU A 33 -29.35 15.53 -58.11
N PHE A 34 -29.70 14.41 -58.74
CA PHE A 34 -29.61 13.08 -58.15
C PHE A 34 -28.16 12.66 -57.90
N ALA A 35 -27.24 12.93 -58.83
CA ALA A 35 -25.82 12.70 -58.64
C ALA A 35 -25.23 13.59 -57.51
N LEU A 36 -25.67 14.85 -57.42
CA LEU A 36 -25.29 15.76 -56.33
C LEU A 36 -25.82 15.27 -54.97
N GLN A 37 -27.05 14.76 -54.93
CA GLN A 37 -27.67 14.21 -53.73
C GLN A 37 -27.01 12.90 -53.29
N GLY A 38 -26.62 12.03 -54.23
CA GLY A 38 -25.87 10.80 -53.96
C GLY A 38 -24.45 11.07 -53.47
N HIS A 39 -23.73 12.04 -54.05
CA HIS A 39 -22.42 12.47 -53.55
C HIS A 39 -22.49 13.06 -52.14
N ALA A 40 -23.52 13.86 -51.84
CA ALA A 40 -23.74 14.39 -50.49
C ALA A 40 -23.99 13.26 -49.47
N GLN A 41 -24.79 12.25 -49.84
CA GLN A 41 -25.06 11.09 -48.98
C GLN A 41 -23.79 10.25 -48.71
N LEU A 42 -22.96 10.02 -49.73
CA LEU A 42 -21.70 9.27 -49.59
C LEU A 42 -20.66 9.99 -48.73
N LEU A 43 -20.56 11.32 -48.85
CA LEU A 43 -19.69 12.14 -48.00
C LEU A 43 -20.17 12.09 -46.54
N THR A 44 -21.48 12.26 -46.31
CA THR A 44 -22.04 12.13 -44.94
C THR A 44 -21.83 10.74 -44.36
N ALA A 45 -22.00 9.67 -45.14
CA ALA A 45 -21.79 8.31 -44.66
C ALA A 45 -20.31 8.05 -44.30
N ARG A 46 -19.37 8.53 -45.12
CA ARG A 46 -17.93 8.40 -44.87
C ARG A 46 -17.48 9.22 -43.67
N ASP A 47 -17.97 10.44 -43.52
CA ASP A 47 -17.67 11.27 -42.36
C ASP A 47 -18.29 10.66 -41.09
N MET A 48 -19.46 10.03 -41.20
CA MET A 48 -20.09 9.33 -40.09
C MET A 48 -19.32 8.06 -39.70
N THR A 49 -18.78 7.28 -40.64
CA THR A 49 -17.96 6.10 -40.28
C THR A 49 -16.63 6.52 -39.64
N VAL A 50 -15.97 7.57 -40.14
CA VAL A 50 -14.71 8.07 -39.57
C VAL A 50 -14.93 8.70 -38.19
N THR A 51 -16.05 9.39 -37.96
CA THR A 51 -16.39 9.93 -36.63
C THR A 51 -16.80 8.83 -35.65
N MET A 52 -17.50 7.78 -36.11
CA MET A 52 -17.82 6.61 -35.28
C MET A 52 -16.56 5.83 -34.89
N ASP A 53 -15.62 5.62 -35.81
CA ASP A 53 -14.35 4.94 -35.53
C ASP A 53 -13.48 5.72 -34.51
N ARG A 54 -13.37 7.05 -34.69
CA ARG A 54 -12.71 7.93 -33.70
C ARG A 54 -13.45 7.96 -32.36
N ALA A 55 -14.78 7.98 -32.36
CA ALA A 55 -15.58 7.94 -31.13
C ALA A 55 -15.39 6.61 -30.38
N GLN A 56 -15.32 5.49 -31.10
CA GLN A 56 -15.03 4.18 -30.52
C GLN A 56 -13.60 4.12 -29.98
N GLN A 57 -12.61 4.64 -30.72
CA GLN A 57 -11.21 4.66 -30.29
C GLN A 57 -10.99 5.53 -29.05
N THR A 58 -11.63 6.70 -28.99
CA THR A 58 -11.59 7.58 -27.81
C THR A 58 -12.33 6.97 -26.62
N ALA A 59 -13.46 6.30 -26.83
CA ALA A 59 -14.17 5.59 -25.77
C ALA A 59 -13.31 4.45 -25.17
N LEU A 60 -12.62 3.67 -26.02
CA LEU A 60 -11.69 2.63 -25.60
C LEU A 60 -10.50 3.20 -24.81
N LEU A 61 -9.90 4.29 -25.30
CA LEU A 61 -8.78 4.93 -24.61
C LEU A 61 -9.21 5.49 -23.25
N ASN A 62 -10.39 6.11 -23.16
CA ASN A 62 -10.94 6.61 -21.92
C ASN A 62 -11.26 5.48 -20.94
N SER A 63 -11.76 4.33 -21.41
CA SER A 63 -12.01 3.18 -20.54
C SER A 63 -10.71 2.58 -19.99
N GLN A 64 -9.67 2.50 -20.81
CA GLN A 64 -8.34 2.05 -20.39
C GLN A 64 -7.74 3.01 -19.37
N LEU A 65 -7.83 4.33 -19.61
CA LEU A 65 -7.36 5.34 -18.67
C LEU A 65 -8.10 5.25 -17.34
N ALA A 66 -9.43 5.11 -17.36
CA ALA A 66 -10.24 4.93 -16.16
C ALA A 66 -9.88 3.65 -15.39
N GLU A 67 -9.48 2.59 -16.09
CA GLU A 67 -8.97 1.36 -15.45
C GLU A 67 -7.61 1.60 -14.80
N PHE A 68 -6.68 2.27 -15.50
CA PHE A 68 -5.38 2.64 -14.94
C PHE A 68 -5.50 3.56 -13.72
N ASP A 69 -6.37 4.57 -13.76
CA ASP A 69 -6.63 5.46 -12.63
C ASP A 69 -7.17 4.69 -11.42
N ARG A 70 -8.05 3.71 -11.65
CA ARG A 70 -8.57 2.83 -10.58
C ARG A 70 -7.47 1.94 -10.02
N LEU A 71 -6.63 1.35 -10.87
CA LEU A 71 -5.50 0.53 -10.43
C LEU A 71 -4.50 1.36 -9.62
N TYR A 72 -4.16 2.55 -10.10
CA TYR A 72 -3.30 3.49 -9.39
C TYR A 72 -3.90 3.89 -8.04
N GLY A 73 -5.18 4.22 -7.99
CA GLY A 73 -5.87 4.54 -6.74
C GLY A 73 -5.82 3.37 -5.74
N ARG A 74 -6.02 2.13 -6.21
CA ARG A 74 -5.92 0.93 -5.37
C ARG A 74 -4.50 0.68 -4.87
N THR A 75 -3.49 0.81 -5.71
CA THR A 75 -2.08 0.60 -5.31
C THR A 75 -1.61 1.68 -4.36
N ALA A 76 -1.96 2.95 -4.59
CA ALA A 76 -1.67 4.04 -3.67
C ALA A 76 -2.33 3.85 -2.29
N ALA A 77 -3.59 3.39 -2.27
CA ALA A 77 -4.28 3.05 -1.03
C ALA A 77 -3.62 1.88 -0.28
N LEU A 78 -3.20 0.83 -1.02
CA LEU A 78 -2.48 -0.31 -0.46
C LEU A 78 -1.13 0.11 0.13
N LEU A 79 -0.35 0.91 -0.60
CA LEU A 79 0.93 1.43 -0.12
C LEU A 79 0.76 2.21 1.18
N LYS A 80 -0.17 3.18 1.21
CA LYS A 80 -0.47 3.95 2.41
C LYS A 80 -0.89 3.06 3.58
N ASN A 81 -1.66 2.01 3.31
CA ASN A 81 -2.08 1.07 4.34
C ASN A 81 -0.88 0.28 4.90
N LEU A 82 0.02 -0.21 4.05
CA LEU A 82 1.25 -0.90 4.45
C LEU A 82 2.16 0.01 5.25
N GLU A 83 2.38 1.26 4.83
CA GLU A 83 3.16 2.25 5.57
C GLU A 83 2.62 2.47 6.99
N MET A 84 1.29 2.58 7.14
CA MET A 84 0.66 2.70 8.45
C MET A 84 0.83 1.43 9.31
N GLN A 85 0.78 0.24 8.69
CA GLN A 85 1.03 -1.02 9.41
C GLN A 85 2.48 -1.12 9.88
N THR A 86 3.44 -0.84 9.01
CA THR A 86 4.88 -0.79 9.32
C THR A 86 5.18 0.20 10.44
N ALA A 87 4.59 1.40 10.40
CA ALA A 87 4.77 2.39 11.46
C ALA A 87 4.24 1.91 12.82
N ARG A 88 3.07 1.24 12.84
CA ARG A 88 2.50 0.65 14.07
C ARG A 88 3.36 -0.50 14.61
N GLN A 89 3.85 -1.38 13.73
CA GLN A 89 4.74 -2.48 14.12
C GLN A 89 6.02 -1.95 14.74
N ARG A 90 6.67 -0.96 14.13
CA ARG A 90 7.88 -0.32 14.70
C ARG A 90 7.61 0.30 16.07
N GLN A 91 6.49 1.02 16.22
CA GLN A 91 6.11 1.60 17.51
C GLN A 91 5.89 0.52 18.60
N ASN A 92 5.35 -0.65 18.23
CA ASN A 92 5.16 -1.76 19.17
C ASN A 92 6.50 -2.40 19.55
N LEU A 93 7.40 -2.62 18.59
CA LEU A 93 8.76 -3.09 18.85
C LEU A 93 9.50 -2.16 19.82
N ASP A 94 9.40 -0.84 19.63
CA ASP A 94 10.01 0.14 20.55
C ASP A 94 9.50 -0.03 21.99
N LYS A 95 8.18 -0.26 22.15
CA LYS A 95 7.58 -0.52 23.47
C LYS A 95 8.09 -1.83 24.08
N ILE A 96 8.16 -2.89 23.29
CA ILE A 96 8.67 -4.20 23.74
C ILE A 96 10.13 -4.07 24.19
N HIS A 97 10.99 -3.37 23.42
CA HIS A 97 12.38 -3.14 23.79
C HIS A 97 12.50 -2.32 25.07
N ALA A 98 11.68 -1.29 25.25
CA ALA A 98 11.65 -0.50 26.47
C ALA A 98 11.24 -1.36 27.68
N GLU A 99 10.21 -2.19 27.55
CA GLU A 99 9.74 -3.09 28.62
C GLU A 99 10.81 -4.14 28.98
N ILE A 100 11.45 -4.76 27.97
CA ILE A 100 12.59 -5.68 28.17
C ILE A 100 13.72 -4.99 28.96
N LYS A 101 14.06 -3.75 28.62
CA LYS A 101 15.11 -3.00 29.32
C LYS A 101 14.76 -2.75 30.78
N ILE A 102 13.51 -2.34 31.06
CA ILE A 102 13.01 -2.11 32.42
C ILE A 102 13.09 -3.39 33.24
N ILE A 103 12.56 -4.51 32.70
CA ILE A 103 12.55 -5.80 33.40
C ILE A 103 13.97 -6.30 33.69
N ASN A 104 14.91 -6.14 32.75
CA ASN A 104 16.31 -6.52 32.99
C ASN A 104 16.96 -5.71 34.12
N VAL A 105 16.72 -4.39 34.18
CA VAL A 105 17.22 -3.54 35.27
C VAL A 105 16.63 -3.98 36.62
N GLU A 106 15.33 -4.29 36.66
CA GLU A 106 14.67 -4.76 37.87
C GLU A 106 15.21 -6.13 38.32
N LEU A 107 15.38 -7.07 37.38
CA LEU A 107 15.94 -8.40 37.67
C LEU A 107 17.37 -8.31 38.21
N LEU A 108 18.21 -7.42 37.67
CA LEU A 108 19.57 -7.19 38.18
C LEU A 108 19.53 -6.71 39.64
N LYS A 109 18.68 -5.71 39.92
CA LYS A 109 18.51 -5.19 41.29
C LYS A 109 18.02 -6.28 42.25
N GLN A 110 17.01 -7.05 41.85
CA GLN A 110 16.47 -8.14 42.67
C GLN A 110 17.51 -9.24 42.92
N ASN A 111 18.36 -9.54 41.92
CA ASN A 111 19.45 -10.49 42.06
C ASN A 111 20.49 -10.01 43.08
N ASP A 112 20.92 -8.74 42.99
CA ASP A 112 21.88 -8.16 43.94
C ASP A 112 21.35 -8.17 45.38
N GLU A 113 20.06 -7.85 45.57
CA GLU A 113 19.39 -7.91 46.87
C GLU A 113 19.35 -9.35 47.42
N LEU A 114 18.98 -10.33 46.60
CA LEU A 114 18.95 -11.74 46.99
C LEU A 114 20.36 -12.26 47.31
N ALA A 115 21.36 -11.89 46.52
CA ALA A 115 22.76 -12.25 46.76
C ALA A 115 23.26 -11.66 48.09
N GLY A 116 22.89 -10.41 48.41
CA GLY A 116 23.16 -9.79 49.70
C GLY A 116 22.54 -10.58 50.85
N GLN A 117 21.26 -10.95 50.73
CA GLN A 117 20.56 -11.74 51.75
C GLN A 117 21.20 -13.11 51.98
N ILE A 118 21.66 -13.78 50.91
CA ILE A 118 22.38 -15.07 51.00
C ILE A 118 23.71 -14.90 51.74
N LYS A 119 24.50 -13.87 51.41
CA LYS A 119 25.77 -13.57 52.10
C LYS A 119 25.55 -13.32 53.60
N THR A 120 24.52 -12.54 53.95
CA THR A 120 24.16 -12.27 55.35
C THR A 120 23.78 -13.55 56.09
N MET A 121 22.94 -14.41 55.49
CA MET A 121 22.58 -15.70 56.10
C MET A 121 23.79 -16.60 56.32
N TYR A 122 24.70 -16.65 55.35
CA TYR A 122 25.92 -17.45 55.47
C TYR A 122 26.81 -16.93 56.60
N ALA A 123 26.96 -15.61 56.71
CA ALA A 123 27.74 -14.97 57.77
C ALA A 123 27.13 -15.16 59.17
N MET A 124 25.80 -15.14 59.29
CA MET A 124 25.08 -15.39 60.56
C MET A 124 25.06 -16.88 60.94
N GLY A 125 25.26 -17.78 59.97
CA GLY A 125 25.28 -19.24 60.16
C GLY A 125 23.90 -19.88 60.03
N ASN A 126 23.85 -21.00 59.28
CA ASN A 126 22.60 -21.69 58.92
C ASN A 126 21.78 -22.28 60.10
N LYS A 127 22.28 -22.22 61.34
CA LYS A 127 21.63 -22.81 62.53
C LYS A 127 20.91 -21.79 63.43
N GLU A 128 20.87 -20.52 63.02
CA GLU A 128 20.38 -19.43 63.88
C GLU A 128 18.91 -19.60 64.31
N ARG A 129 18.02 -20.08 63.41
CA ARG A 129 16.62 -20.39 63.76
C ARG A 129 16.51 -21.48 64.84
N LEU A 130 17.32 -22.54 64.74
CA LEU A 130 17.31 -23.62 65.72
C LEU A 130 17.84 -23.15 67.07
N LYS A 131 18.89 -22.30 67.08
CA LYS A 131 19.37 -21.68 68.32
C LYS A 131 18.30 -20.79 68.98
N LEU A 132 17.56 -20.01 68.19
CA LEU A 132 16.46 -19.18 68.70
C LEU A 132 15.32 -20.02 69.30
N LEU A 133 14.99 -21.15 68.67
CA LEU A 133 13.98 -22.09 69.20
C LEU A 133 14.44 -22.77 70.50
N LEU A 134 15.74 -23.02 70.65
CA LEU A 134 16.30 -23.71 71.80
C LEU A 134 16.73 -22.76 72.93
N ASN A 135 16.66 -21.45 72.74
CA ASN A 135 17.08 -20.48 73.76
C ASN A 135 16.02 -20.33 74.86
N GLN A 136 16.32 -20.89 76.05
CA GLN A 136 15.44 -20.88 77.23
C GLN A 136 15.71 -19.72 78.20
N GLU A 137 16.78 -18.93 78.01
CA GLU A 137 17.13 -17.85 78.95
C GLU A 137 16.18 -16.65 78.88
N ASN A 138 15.69 -16.31 77.67
CA ASN A 138 14.73 -15.23 77.50
C ASN A 138 13.66 -15.58 76.44
N PRO A 139 12.57 -16.26 76.83
CA PRO A 139 11.52 -16.71 75.91
C PRO A 139 10.84 -15.57 75.13
N ILE A 140 10.69 -14.40 75.74
CA ILE A 140 10.03 -13.24 75.11
C ILE A 140 10.87 -12.69 73.95
N LEU A 141 12.18 -12.55 74.15
CA LEU A 141 13.08 -12.10 73.09
C LEU A 141 13.17 -13.13 71.95
N SER A 142 13.28 -14.42 72.27
CA SER A 142 13.30 -15.50 71.28
C SER A 142 12.04 -15.53 70.42
N SER A 143 10.85 -15.38 71.03
CA SER A 143 9.57 -15.31 70.31
C SER A 143 9.52 -14.14 69.31
N ARG A 144 9.97 -12.94 69.72
CA ARG A 144 10.04 -11.78 68.82
C ARG A 144 11.01 -12.00 67.65
N MET A 145 12.16 -12.59 67.91
CA MET A 145 13.16 -12.90 66.88
C MET A 145 12.64 -13.93 65.87
N LEU A 146 11.86 -14.92 66.31
CA LEU A 146 11.20 -15.87 65.41
C LEU A 146 10.18 -15.18 64.51
N ALA A 147 9.36 -14.27 65.04
CA ALA A 147 8.41 -13.50 64.24
C ALA A 147 9.11 -12.65 63.16
N TYR A 148 10.25 -12.02 63.47
CA TYR A 148 11.05 -11.32 62.47
C TYR A 148 11.61 -12.26 61.40
N TYR A 149 12.08 -13.44 61.80
CA TYR A 149 12.58 -14.46 60.86
C TYR A 149 11.50 -14.90 59.88
N ASP A 150 10.30 -15.19 60.36
CA ASP A 150 9.19 -15.61 59.52
C ASP A 150 8.74 -14.49 58.59
N TYR A 151 8.70 -13.23 59.07
CA TYR A 151 8.45 -12.06 58.22
C TYR A 151 9.47 -11.92 57.09
N LEU A 152 10.77 -12.00 57.40
CA LEU A 152 11.84 -11.89 56.41
C LEU A 152 11.77 -13.03 55.38
N ASN A 153 11.47 -14.25 55.81
CA ASN A 153 11.28 -15.39 54.91
C ASN A 153 10.07 -15.20 54.00
N ALA A 154 8.94 -14.70 54.51
CA ALA A 154 7.77 -14.40 53.68
C ALA A 154 8.09 -13.36 52.61
N ARG A 155 8.86 -12.30 52.96
CA ARG A 155 9.33 -11.29 52.01
C ARG A 155 10.25 -11.89 50.93
N ARG A 156 11.16 -12.81 51.30
CA ARG A 156 12.03 -13.52 50.34
C ARG A 156 11.24 -14.37 49.36
N VAL A 157 10.25 -15.12 49.85
CA VAL A 157 9.40 -15.94 48.99
C VAL A 157 8.66 -15.05 47.99
N SER A 158 8.07 -13.94 48.46
CA SER A 158 7.43 -12.96 47.58
C SER A 158 8.39 -12.36 46.55
N GLN A 159 9.64 -12.06 46.93
CA GLN A 159 10.67 -11.58 46.01
C GLN A 159 11.02 -12.63 44.94
N LEU A 160 11.22 -13.90 45.32
CA LEU A 160 11.48 -14.99 44.37
C LEU A 160 10.31 -15.24 43.42
N THR A 161 9.08 -15.11 43.90
CA THR A 161 7.89 -15.18 43.04
C THR A 161 7.88 -14.03 42.03
N SER A 162 8.19 -12.80 42.45
CA SER A 162 8.29 -11.65 41.55
C SER A 162 9.40 -11.84 40.50
N VAL A 163 10.60 -12.29 40.90
CA VAL A 163 11.69 -12.63 39.96
C VAL A 163 11.21 -13.65 38.92
N THR A 164 10.52 -14.70 39.37
CA THR A 164 10.01 -15.76 38.49
C THR A 164 9.02 -15.20 37.45
N GLN A 165 8.09 -14.35 37.90
CA GLN A 165 7.13 -13.68 37.02
C GLN A 165 7.82 -12.75 36.02
N SER A 166 8.81 -11.98 36.45
CA SER A 166 9.61 -11.11 35.60
C SER A 166 10.38 -11.88 34.54
N LEU A 167 10.94 -13.05 34.87
CA LEU A 167 11.61 -13.93 33.91
C LEU A 167 10.64 -14.50 32.87
N GLN A 168 9.46 -14.97 33.30
CA GLN A 168 8.42 -15.44 32.39
C GLN A 168 7.94 -14.33 31.44
N ARG A 169 7.75 -13.11 31.97
CA ARG A 169 7.39 -11.94 31.16
C ARG A 169 8.48 -11.59 30.16
N LEU A 170 9.74 -11.61 30.59
CA LEU A 170 10.89 -11.35 29.73
C LEU A 170 10.98 -12.36 28.57
N GLU A 171 10.78 -13.65 28.85
CA GLU A 171 10.77 -14.70 27.83
C GLU A 171 9.63 -14.49 26.82
N ALA A 172 8.43 -14.19 27.29
CA ALA A 172 7.29 -13.89 26.43
C ALA A 172 7.55 -12.66 25.54
N LEU A 173 8.13 -11.59 26.09
CA LEU A 173 8.47 -10.38 25.33
C LEU A 173 9.57 -10.63 24.30
N LYS A 174 10.57 -11.46 24.60
CA LYS A 174 11.60 -11.84 23.63
C LYS A 174 11.01 -12.64 22.47
N ALA A 175 10.15 -13.61 22.75
CA ALA A 175 9.45 -14.37 21.71
C ALA A 175 8.55 -13.47 20.85
N GLN A 176 7.85 -12.51 21.48
CA GLN A 176 7.05 -11.53 20.76
C GLN A 176 7.92 -10.63 19.88
N ASN A 177 9.04 -10.15 20.40
CA ASN A 177 10.00 -9.33 19.65
C ASN A 177 10.54 -10.06 18.41
N GLU A 178 10.95 -11.32 18.56
CA GLU A 178 11.45 -12.14 17.45
C GLU A 178 10.38 -12.30 16.37
N LYS A 179 9.14 -12.60 16.78
CA LYS A 179 8.01 -12.72 15.85
C LYS A 179 7.71 -11.41 15.12
N GLU A 180 7.59 -10.30 15.84
CA GLU A 180 7.26 -9.00 15.25
C GLU A 180 8.39 -8.49 14.33
N THR A 181 9.66 -8.76 14.68
CA THR A 181 10.80 -8.43 13.82
C THR A 181 10.77 -9.24 12.52
N ALA A 182 10.52 -10.55 12.60
CA ALA A 182 10.41 -11.40 11.42
C ALA A 182 9.22 -11.02 10.52
N GLU A 183 8.08 -10.61 11.11
CA GLU A 183 6.94 -10.11 10.35
C GLU A 183 7.26 -8.77 9.67
N LEU A 184 7.99 -7.88 10.35
CA LEU A 184 8.41 -6.60 9.78
C LEU A 184 9.38 -6.80 8.60
N GLU A 185 10.35 -7.70 8.71
CA GLU A 185 11.31 -8.02 7.63
C GLU A 185 10.65 -8.65 6.39
N ARG A 186 9.51 -9.34 6.54
CA ARG A 186 8.75 -9.87 5.40
C ARG A 186 7.96 -8.81 4.65
N ASN A 187 7.63 -7.71 5.32
CA ASN A 187 6.76 -6.65 4.80
C ASN A 187 7.55 -5.46 4.24
N VAL A 188 8.87 -5.45 4.37
CA VAL A 188 9.81 -4.45 3.85
C VAL A 188 10.58 -5.06 2.68
#